data_AF-A0A5B7CGN6-F1
#
_entry.id   AF-A0A5B7CGN6-F1
#
_cell.length_a   1.000
_cell.length_b   1.000
_cell.length_c   1.000
_cell.angle_alpha   90.00
_cell.angle_beta   90.00
_cell.angle_gamma   90.00
#
_symmetry.space_group_name_H-M   'P 1'
#
loop_
_entity.id
_entity.type
_entity.pdbx_description
1 polymer ?
#
loop_
_entity_poly.entity_id
_entity_poly.type
_entity_poly.pdbx_seq_one_letter_code
_entity_poly.pdbx_strand_id
1 'polypeptide(L)'
;MACPHTAPPPCVSRAWALRSCGPVSISTLIQFFFKAMCGEGSDEADGGSGNEGRLSAQQVGSIVSSRAQEIAATSQHYSDLQQTIVLRALASLEQQRMALQGRLTEVEAEQAKARERVKEATGRLQDIKKERQKVEEEMRSLGVKDNASRR
;
A
#
# COMPACT_ATOMS: atom_id res chain seq x y z
N MET A 1 3.07 13.60 -35.52
CA MET A 1 2.19 12.98 -34.49
C MET A 1 2.79 13.31 -33.14
N ALA A 2 2.26 14.33 -32.46
CA ALA A 2 2.77 14.83 -31.19
C ALA A 2 1.85 14.38 -30.06
N CYS A 3 2.43 13.80 -29.00
CA CYS A 3 1.71 13.42 -27.80
C CYS A 3 1.42 14.68 -26.96
N PRO A 4 0.18 14.90 -26.50
CA PRO A 4 -0.11 16.03 -25.62
C PRO A 4 0.42 15.73 -24.21
N HIS A 5 1.31 16.61 -23.75
CA HIS A 5 1.69 16.72 -22.34
C HIS A 5 0.47 17.13 -21.51
N THR A 6 -0.02 16.21 -20.70
CA THR A 6 -0.97 16.49 -19.61
C THR A 6 -0.17 17.01 -18.41
N ALA A 7 -0.29 18.31 -18.14
CA ALA A 7 0.19 18.91 -16.91
C ALA A 7 -0.67 18.43 -15.72
N PRO A 8 -0.06 18.04 -14.58
CA PRO A 8 -0.83 17.71 -13.38
C PRO A 8 -1.42 18.99 -12.76
N PRO A 9 -2.65 18.92 -12.20
CA PRO A 9 -3.26 20.06 -11.54
C PRO A 9 -2.49 20.43 -10.26
N PRO A 10 -2.23 21.72 -10.00
CA PRO A 10 -1.82 22.19 -8.68
C PRO A 10 -3.06 22.34 -7.78
N CYS A 11 -2.85 22.25 -6.46
CA CYS A 11 -3.83 22.40 -5.37
C CYS A 11 -4.65 21.10 -5.10
N VAL A 12 -4.65 20.47 -3.93
CA VAL A 12 -4.79 21.04 -2.58
C VAL A 12 -4.01 20.20 -1.55
N SER A 13 -2.76 20.58 -1.28
CA SER A 13 -2.04 20.14 -0.08
C SER A 13 -2.35 21.09 1.07
N ARG A 14 -3.53 20.96 1.70
CA ARG A 14 -3.83 21.72 2.93
C ARG A 14 -4.92 21.07 3.78
N ALA A 15 -4.61 19.91 4.34
CA ALA A 15 -5.36 19.34 5.46
C ALA A 15 -4.50 18.36 6.29
N TRP A 16 -3.25 18.73 6.60
CA TRP A 16 -2.39 17.99 7.52
C TRP A 16 -1.74 18.96 8.50
N ALA A 17 -2.56 19.52 9.39
CA ALA A 17 -2.08 20.30 10.54
C ALA A 17 -2.95 20.02 11.77
N LEU A 18 -3.27 18.75 12.04
CA LEU A 18 -3.82 18.28 13.32
C LEU A 18 -3.28 16.87 13.65
N ARG A 19 -2.01 16.60 13.34
CA ARG A 19 -1.37 15.31 13.59
C ARG A 19 -0.09 15.47 14.43
N SER A 20 -0.20 16.17 15.55
CA SER A 20 0.87 16.23 16.56
C SER A 20 0.40 16.67 17.96
N CYS A 21 -0.88 16.47 18.30
CA CYS A 21 -1.21 16.24 19.70
C CYS A 21 -1.17 14.72 19.88
N GLY A 22 -0.17 14.22 20.62
CA GLY A 22 -0.12 12.81 21.02
C GLY A 22 -1.40 12.41 21.76
N PRO A 23 -1.58 11.11 22.07
CA PRO A 23 -2.77 10.66 22.80
C PRO A 23 -2.89 11.50 24.08
N VAL A 24 -3.91 12.36 24.14
CA VAL A 24 -4.24 13.06 25.37
C VAL A 24 -4.64 11.96 26.34
N SER A 25 -3.82 11.77 27.37
CA SER A 25 -4.05 10.73 28.36
C SER A 25 -5.45 10.93 28.94
N ILE A 26 -6.22 9.84 29.05
CA ILE A 26 -7.55 9.84 29.69
C ILE A 26 -7.46 10.51 31.07
N SER A 27 -6.32 10.36 31.76
CA SER A 27 -6.03 11.05 33.03
C SER A 27 -6.09 12.57 32.92
N THR A 28 -5.55 13.17 31.85
CA THR A 28 -5.57 14.61 31.60
C THR A 28 -6.99 15.12 31.32
N LEU A 29 -7.79 14.34 30.58
CA LEU A 29 -9.20 14.64 30.34
C LEU A 29 -10.02 14.58 31.64
N ILE A 30 -9.81 13.55 32.47
CA ILE A 30 -10.45 13.42 33.79
C ILE A 30 -10.06 14.59 34.70
N GLN A 31 -8.78 14.98 34.74
CA GLN A 31 -8.33 16.13 35.52
C GLN A 31 -8.95 17.45 35.04
N PHE A 32 -9.13 17.62 33.73
CA PHE A 32 -9.78 18.80 33.18
C PHE A 32 -11.27 18.86 33.56
N PHE A 33 -11.98 17.73 33.49
CA PHE A 33 -13.37 17.62 33.92
C PHE A 33 -13.53 17.87 35.43
N PHE A 34 -12.69 17.28 36.28
CA PHE A 34 -12.71 17.53 37.72
C PHE A 34 -12.40 19.00 38.05
N LYS A 35 -11.43 19.60 37.37
CA LYS A 35 -11.10 21.02 37.56
C LYS A 35 -12.22 21.95 37.10
N ALA A 36 -12.94 21.62 36.02
CA ALA A 36 -14.10 22.37 35.57
C ALA A 36 -15.32 22.20 36.50
N MET A 37 -15.48 21.05 37.14
CA MET A 37 -16.57 20.84 38.12
C MET A 37 -16.27 21.40 39.51
N CYS A 38 -14.99 21.52 39.89
CA CYS A 38 -14.56 22.07 41.18
C CYS A 38 -14.09 23.54 41.10
N GLY A 39 -14.15 24.17 39.91
CA GLY A 39 -13.70 25.53 39.66
C GLY A 39 -14.72 26.59 40.09
N GLU A 40 -14.35 27.30 41.17
CA GLU A 40 -14.71 28.68 41.52
C GLU A 40 -16.18 28.98 41.87
N GLY A 41 -16.57 28.56 43.08
CA GLY A 41 -17.58 29.23 43.88
C GLY A 41 -16.93 30.09 44.96
N SER A 42 -16.61 31.34 44.64
CA SER A 42 -16.35 32.48 45.55
C SER A 42 -16.29 33.69 44.61
N ASP A 43 -17.29 34.56 44.49
CA ASP A 43 -17.85 35.39 45.56
C ASP A 43 -19.33 35.79 45.33
N GLU A 44 -20.05 35.76 46.45
CA GLU A 44 -21.28 36.44 46.92
C GLU A 44 -22.45 36.91 46.00
N ALA A 45 -23.66 36.54 46.49
CA ALA A 45 -24.97 37.22 46.42
C ALA A 45 -25.67 37.28 45.04
N ASP A 46 -26.92 36.86 44.86
CA ASP A 46 -28.13 37.28 45.56
C ASP A 46 -29.30 36.32 45.23
N GLY A 47 -30.32 36.27 46.09
CA GLY A 47 -31.38 35.25 46.12
C GLY A 47 -32.31 35.24 44.91
N GLY A 48 -32.38 34.09 44.24
CA GLY A 48 -33.43 33.74 43.28
C GLY A 48 -33.72 32.24 43.35
N SER A 49 -34.73 31.88 44.15
CA SER A 49 -35.20 30.50 44.35
C SER A 49 -35.80 29.92 43.06
N GLY A 50 -34.95 29.38 42.19
CA GLY A 50 -35.33 28.56 41.04
C GLY A 50 -34.59 27.22 41.10
N ASN A 51 -35.11 26.25 41.87
CA ASN A 51 -34.53 24.91 41.98
C ASN A 51 -34.89 24.00 40.77
N GLU A 52 -35.41 24.58 39.69
CA GLU A 52 -35.83 23.88 38.48
C GLU A 52 -34.63 23.69 37.56
N GLY A 53 -33.90 22.58 37.71
CA GLY A 53 -32.93 22.14 36.70
C GLY A 53 -31.59 21.60 37.20
N ARG A 54 -31.31 21.62 38.52
CA ARG A 54 -30.10 20.99 39.05
C ARG A 54 -30.32 19.48 39.21
N LEU A 55 -29.75 18.69 38.29
CA LEU A 55 -29.70 17.24 38.41
C LEU A 55 -29.01 16.85 39.73
N SER A 56 -29.52 15.83 40.40
CA SER A 56 -28.86 15.32 41.59
C SER A 56 -27.49 14.73 41.23
N ALA A 57 -26.52 14.80 42.14
CA ALA A 57 -25.19 14.22 41.92
C ALA A 57 -25.26 12.73 41.53
N GLN A 58 -26.27 12.01 42.04
CA GLN A 58 -26.54 10.62 41.68
C GLN A 58 -27.01 10.47 40.22
N GLN A 59 -27.86 11.37 39.72
CA GLN A 59 -28.28 11.38 38.31
C GLN A 59 -27.10 11.67 37.39
N VAL A 60 -26.26 12.65 37.75
CA VAL A 60 -25.04 12.96 36.99
C VAL A 60 -24.09 11.76 36.98
N GLY A 61 -23.86 11.13 38.13
CA GLY A 61 -22.99 9.95 38.22
C GLY A 61 -23.47 8.78 37.35
N SER A 62 -24.78 8.52 37.31
CA SER A 62 -25.37 7.48 36.45
C SER A 62 -25.16 7.78 34.96
N ILE A 63 -25.40 9.03 34.54
CA ILE A 63 -25.18 9.46 33.15
C ILE A 63 -23.70 9.30 32.78
N VAL A 64 -22.78 9.76 33.63
CA VAL A 64 -21.34 9.66 33.39
C VAL A 64 -20.90 8.20 33.30
N SER A 65 -21.37 7.34 34.20
CA SER A 65 -21.05 5.90 34.17
C SER A 65 -21.56 5.23 32.89
N SER A 66 -22.79 5.54 32.48
CA SER A 66 -23.36 5.00 31.24
C SER A 66 -22.54 5.43 30.02
N ARG A 67 -22.20 6.73 29.92
CA ARG A 67 -21.35 7.24 28.83
C ARG A 67 -19.95 6.64 28.85
N ALA A 68 -19.37 6.41 30.02
CA ALA A 68 -18.07 5.76 30.14
C ALA A 68 -18.11 4.32 29.60
N GLN A 69 -19.18 3.57 29.88
CA GLN A 69 -19.37 2.22 29.34
C GLN A 69 -19.56 2.23 27.82
N GLU A 70 -20.36 3.16 27.28
CA GLU A 70 -20.54 3.33 25.83
C GLU A 70 -19.21 3.65 25.13
N ILE A 71 -18.39 4.54 25.71
CA ILE A 71 -17.06 4.89 25.17
C ILE A 71 -16.14 3.67 25.21
N ALA A 72 -16.15 2.89 26.29
CA ALA A 72 -15.34 1.67 26.39
C ALA A 72 -15.75 0.64 25.32
N ALA A 73 -17.06 0.39 25.17
CA ALA A 73 -17.58 -0.56 24.19
C ALA A 73 -17.27 -0.13 22.74
N THR A 74 -17.45 1.15 22.42
CA THR A 74 -17.12 1.67 21.08
C THR A 74 -15.63 1.62 20.80
N SER A 75 -14.78 1.93 21.78
CA SER A 75 -13.32 1.84 21.66
C SER A 75 -12.86 0.41 21.38
N GLN A 76 -13.46 -0.57 22.06
CA GLN A 76 -13.18 -1.99 21.83
C GLN A 76 -13.58 -2.40 20.41
N HIS A 77 -14.79 -2.03 19.98
CA HIS A 77 -15.26 -2.31 18.61
C HIS A 77 -14.33 -1.70 17.53
N TYR A 78 -13.84 -0.47 17.73
CA TYR A 78 -12.87 0.14 16.81
C TYR A 78 -11.53 -0.60 16.80
N SER A 79 -11.06 -1.07 17.95
CA SER A 79 -9.84 -1.89 18.03
C SER A 79 -9.99 -3.19 17.24
N ASP A 80 -11.12 -3.90 17.42
CA ASP A 80 -11.41 -5.15 16.72
C ASP A 80 -11.53 -4.94 15.20
N LEU A 81 -12.17 -3.84 14.79
CA LEU A 81 -12.29 -3.46 13.39
C LEU A 81 -10.92 -3.16 12.77
N GLN A 82 -10.07 -2.39 13.48
CA GLN A 82 -8.70 -2.10 13.03
C GLN A 82 -7.89 -3.38 12.87
N GLN A 83 -7.95 -4.29 13.86
CA GLN A 83 -7.27 -5.58 13.79
C GLN A 83 -7.76 -6.40 12.59
N THR A 84 -9.07 -6.44 12.35
CA THR A 84 -9.67 -7.15 11.21
C THR A 84 -9.20 -6.59 9.87
N ILE A 85 -9.14 -5.26 9.73
CA ILE A 85 -8.64 -4.59 8.51
C ILE A 85 -7.19 -4.96 8.26
N VAL A 86 -6.34 -4.91 9.30
CA VAL A 86 -4.92 -5.26 9.20
C VAL A 86 -4.74 -6.72 8.80
N LEU A 87 -5.44 -7.66 9.45
CA LEU A 87 -5.35 -9.09 9.12
C LEU A 87 -5.78 -9.38 7.68
N ARG A 88 -6.86 -8.75 7.22
CA ARG A 88 -7.32 -8.91 5.82
C ARG A 88 -6.31 -8.36 4.83
N ALA A 89 -5.72 -7.20 5.12
CA ALA A 89 -4.69 -6.61 4.27
C ALA A 89 -3.45 -7.52 4.20
N LEU A 90 -3.01 -8.08 5.33
CA LEU A 90 -1.89 -9.02 5.37
C LEU A 90 -2.17 -10.29 4.55
N ALA A 91 -3.34 -10.90 4.70
CA ALA A 91 -3.72 -12.08 3.92
C ALA A 91 -3.75 -11.81 2.41
N SER A 92 -4.25 -10.64 2.00
CA SER A 92 -4.25 -10.21 0.59
C SER A 92 -2.83 -10.04 0.05
N LEU A 93 -1.94 -9.38 0.82
CA LEU A 93 -0.54 -9.21 0.45
C LEU A 93 0.21 -10.54 0.34
N GLU A 94 -0.08 -11.50 1.23
CA GLU A 94 0.51 -12.83 1.17
C GLU A 94 0.06 -13.61 -0.07
N GLN A 95 -1.22 -13.54 -0.44
CA GLN A 95 -1.73 -14.13 -1.67
C GLN A 95 -1.07 -13.52 -2.91
N GLN A 96 -0.92 -12.19 -2.95
CA GLN A 96 -0.24 -11.50 -4.04
C GLN A 96 1.24 -11.91 -4.14
N ARG A 97 1.94 -12.03 -3.01
CA ARG A 97 3.33 -12.51 -2.97
C ARG A 97 3.44 -13.91 -3.57
N MET A 98 2.58 -14.85 -3.18
CA MET A 98 2.59 -16.21 -3.71
C MET A 98 2.31 -16.25 -5.22
N ALA A 99 1.34 -15.46 -5.69
CA ALA A 99 1.02 -15.37 -7.11
C ALA A 99 2.20 -14.83 -7.93
N LEU A 100 2.87 -13.78 -7.45
CA LEU A 100 4.05 -13.21 -8.10
C LEU A 100 5.23 -14.20 -8.11
N GLN A 101 5.42 -14.94 -7.01
CA GLN A 101 6.45 -15.97 -6.94
C GLN A 101 6.20 -17.10 -7.95
N GLY A 102 4.94 -17.53 -8.11
CA GLY A 102 4.57 -18.51 -9.15
C GLY A 102 4.92 -17.99 -10.55
N ARG A 103 4.50 -16.77 -10.89
CA ARG A 103 4.81 -16.13 -12.18
C ARG A 103 6.31 -15.98 -12.43
N LEU A 104 7.10 -15.68 -11.40
CA LEU A 104 8.55 -15.60 -11.51
C LEU A 104 9.14 -16.95 -11.95
N THR A 105 8.72 -18.04 -11.29
CA THR A 105 9.22 -19.39 -11.64
C THR A 105 8.82 -19.83 -13.04
N GLU A 106 7.63 -19.44 -13.52
CA GLU A 106 7.18 -19.70 -14.88
C GLU A 106 8.05 -18.96 -15.90
N VAL A 107 8.31 -17.67 -15.67
CA VAL A 107 9.17 -16.85 -16.54
C VAL A 107 10.61 -17.38 -16.57
N GLU A 108 11.15 -17.82 -15.44
CA GLU A 108 12.47 -18.45 -15.39
C GLU A 108 12.52 -19.76 -16.20
N ALA A 109 11.48 -20.58 -16.12
CA ALA A 109 11.38 -21.81 -16.90
C ALA A 109 11.24 -21.53 -18.41
N GLU A 110 10.47 -20.52 -18.80
CA GLU A 110 10.36 -20.07 -20.18
C GLU A 110 11.67 -19.50 -20.71
N GLN A 111 12.36 -18.69 -19.90
CA GLN A 111 13.69 -18.16 -20.24
C GLN A 111 14.69 -19.29 -20.46
N ALA A 112 14.69 -20.32 -19.62
CA ALA A 112 15.55 -21.49 -19.78
C ALA A 112 15.26 -22.23 -21.10
N LYS A 113 13.98 -22.48 -21.41
CA LYS A 113 13.56 -23.09 -22.69
C LYS A 113 13.98 -22.25 -23.90
N ALA A 114 13.82 -20.93 -23.83
CA ALA A 114 14.24 -20.02 -24.90
C ALA A 114 15.75 -20.06 -25.11
N ARG A 115 16.55 -20.08 -24.03
CA ARG A 115 18.01 -20.20 -24.12
C ARG A 115 18.44 -21.50 -24.79
N GLU A 116 17.79 -22.62 -24.49
CA GLU A 116 18.10 -23.90 -25.15
C GLU A 116 17.78 -23.86 -26.66
N ARG A 117 16.64 -23.27 -27.05
CA ARG A 117 16.32 -23.08 -28.48
C ARG A 117 17.34 -22.21 -29.20
N VAL A 118 17.82 -21.15 -28.55
CA VAL A 118 18.89 -20.30 -29.11
C VAL A 118 20.18 -21.08 -29.29
N LYS A 119 20.58 -21.91 -28.32
CA LYS A 119 21.76 -22.77 -28.45
C LYS A 119 21.63 -23.75 -29.62
N GLU A 120 20.48 -24.42 -29.73
CA GLU A 120 20.19 -25.38 -30.82
C GLU A 120 20.25 -24.70 -32.19
N ALA A 121 19.58 -23.55 -32.34
CA ALA A 121 19.60 -22.77 -33.58
C ALA A 121 21.02 -22.28 -33.93
N THR A 122 21.80 -21.87 -32.92
CA THR A 122 23.20 -21.47 -33.12
C THR A 122 24.05 -22.64 -33.60
N GLY A 123 23.86 -23.84 -33.05
CA GLY A 123 24.53 -25.07 -33.51
C GLY A 123 24.21 -25.35 -34.98
N ARG A 124 22.94 -25.39 -35.35
CA ARG A 124 22.50 -25.60 -36.75
C ARG A 124 23.10 -24.56 -37.70
N LEU A 125 23.16 -23.30 -37.30
CA LEU A 125 23.73 -22.23 -38.11
C LEU A 125 25.25 -22.41 -38.32
N GLN A 126 25.96 -22.93 -37.32
CA GLN A 126 27.38 -23.28 -37.47
C GLN A 126 27.58 -24.45 -38.43
N ASP A 127 26.74 -25.47 -38.37
CA ASP A 127 26.82 -26.62 -39.27
C ASP A 127 26.54 -26.23 -40.72
N ILE A 128 25.49 -25.44 -40.95
CA ILE A 128 25.18 -24.86 -42.28
C ILE A 128 26.36 -24.01 -42.80
N LYS A 129 27.02 -23.23 -41.94
CA LYS A 129 28.21 -22.46 -42.34
C LYS A 129 29.37 -23.36 -42.79
N LYS A 130 29.61 -24.47 -42.08
CA LYS A 130 30.65 -25.44 -42.46
C LYS A 130 30.30 -26.13 -43.78
N GLU A 131 29.06 -26.54 -43.97
CA GLU A 131 28.60 -27.14 -45.24
C GLU A 131 28.74 -26.17 -46.40
N ARG A 132 28.31 -24.92 -46.21
CA ARG A 132 28.51 -23.86 -47.21
C ARG A 132 29.98 -23.71 -47.59
N GLN A 133 30.89 -23.66 -46.62
CA GLN A 133 32.33 -23.56 -46.88
C GLN A 133 32.85 -24.75 -47.69
N LYS A 134 32.45 -25.98 -47.36
CA LYS A 134 32.81 -27.18 -48.13
C LYS A 134 32.34 -27.09 -49.57
N VAL A 135 31.07 -26.71 -49.79
CA VAL A 135 30.51 -26.55 -51.14
C VAL A 135 31.25 -25.46 -51.92
N GLU A 136 31.58 -24.33 -51.29
CA GLU A 136 32.37 -23.26 -51.94
C GLU A 136 33.78 -23.74 -52.34
N GLU A 137 34.43 -24.55 -51.50
CA GLU A 137 35.72 -25.17 -51.81
C GLU A 137 35.63 -26.18 -52.97
N GLU A 138 34.60 -27.02 -52.96
CA GLU A 138 34.31 -27.97 -54.04
C GLU A 138 34.05 -27.24 -55.37
N MET A 139 33.22 -26.19 -55.38
CA MET A 139 32.95 -25.38 -56.57
C MET A 139 34.22 -24.72 -57.12
N ARG A 140 35.08 -24.22 -56.23
CA ARG A 140 36.39 -23.66 -56.61
C ARG A 140 37.28 -24.73 -57.23
N SER A 141 37.30 -25.96 -56.69
CA SER A 141 38.09 -27.07 -57.22
C SER A 141 37.64 -27.50 -58.62
N LEU A 142 36.35 -27.39 -58.91
CA LEU A 142 35.75 -27.68 -60.22
C LEU A 142 35.96 -26.56 -61.26
N GLY A 143 36.66 -25.47 -60.89
CA GLY A 143 36.94 -24.37 -61.79
C GLY A 143 35.72 -23.50 -62.11
N VAL A 144 34.65 -23.59 -61.32
CA VAL A 144 33.50 -22.68 -61.45
C VAL A 144 33.96 -21.30 -60.98
N LYS A 145 34.24 -20.41 -61.93
CA LYS A 145 34.61 -19.02 -61.63
C LYS A 145 33.39 -18.27 -61.13
N ASP A 146 33.55 -17.56 -60.02
CA ASP A 146 32.52 -16.67 -59.50
C ASP A 146 32.20 -15.57 -60.52
N ASN A 147 31.09 -15.74 -61.23
CA ASN A 147 30.57 -14.73 -62.17
C ASN A 147 30.15 -13.43 -61.46
N ALA A 148 30.17 -13.40 -60.12
CA ALA A 148 29.90 -12.23 -59.30
C ALA A 148 30.93 -11.09 -59.48
N SER A 149 32.14 -11.37 -59.99
CA SER A 149 33.17 -10.34 -60.23
C SER A 149 33.02 -9.59 -61.56
N ARG A 150 31.95 -9.84 -62.34
CA ARG A 150 31.76 -9.26 -63.70
C ARG A 150 30.76 -8.10 -63.78
N ARG A 151 30.31 -7.54 -62.65
CA ARG A 151 29.47 -6.34 -62.60
C ARG A 151 30.21 -5.15 -62.04
#